data_AF-A0A257SFJ4-F1
#
_entry.id   AF-A0A257SFJ4-F1
#
_cell.length_a   1.000
_cell.length_b   1.000
_cell.length_c   1.000
_cell.angle_alpha   90.00
_cell.angle_beta   90.00
_cell.angle_gamma   90.00
#
_symmetry.space_group_name_H-M   'P 1'
#
loop_
_entity.id
_entity.type
_entity.pdbx_description
1 polymer ?
#
loop_
_entity_poly.entity_id
_entity_poly.type
_entity_poly.pdbx_seq_one_letter_code
_entity_poly.pdbx_strand_id
1 'polypeptide(L)'
;MTVVHNLGFPRIGHKRELKKALESFWSKEIDEKELQSRAALLRERHWRIQQTCGVDIVPVGDFSLYDHMLDMSVTLGAIPPRYGFSGDRVDMGTFFAMARGSATQPAMEMTKWFDTNYHYIVPEFHEGMDFRLASDRIFNEVREARALGLNAKPVLVGPITYLWLGKEKDPAAQAHHEIQHHHDDSACHGHGAPVSDGCFDRLTLLPKLLPVYAELLAGLTAAGVEWMQLDEPALALDLPGNWVAAIDGAYQTLSRGKAPKILLATYFESVAAHAGLLKALPVAGIHLDLRRAPQQLNAFLQGYPADKVLSVGVVDGHVELVAGFVGVLLEGEAVVLVEHRLAELAA
;
A
#
# COMPACT_ATOMS: atom_id res chain seq x y z
N MET A 1 -27.06 3.88 -1.46
CA MET A 1 -26.89 2.60 -2.18
C MET A 1 -25.64 1.93 -1.63
N THR A 2 -25.67 0.64 -1.32
CA THR A 2 -24.49 -0.08 -0.80
C THR A 2 -23.48 -0.29 -1.93
N VAL A 3 -22.18 -0.12 -1.64
CA VAL A 3 -21.07 -0.29 -2.59
C VAL A 3 -20.19 -1.45 -2.15
N VAL A 4 -19.92 -2.41 -3.02
CA VAL A 4 -19.03 -3.54 -2.78
C VAL A 4 -17.63 -3.22 -3.29
N HIS A 5 -16.64 -3.30 -2.41
CA HIS A 5 -15.23 -3.17 -2.77
C HIS A 5 -14.38 -4.12 -1.91
N ASN A 6 -13.11 -4.29 -2.28
CA ASN A 6 -12.10 -4.93 -1.44
C ASN A 6 -10.91 -3.98 -1.23
N LEU A 7 -9.90 -4.40 -0.47
CA LEU A 7 -8.69 -3.62 -0.19
C LEU A 7 -7.56 -3.87 -1.19
N GLY A 8 -7.63 -4.96 -1.95
CA GLY A 8 -6.60 -5.42 -2.89
C GLY A 8 -6.87 -6.86 -3.30
N PHE A 9 -6.16 -7.34 -4.32
CA PHE A 9 -6.34 -8.67 -4.88
C PHE A 9 -5.00 -9.41 -5.06
N PRO A 10 -4.94 -10.74 -4.81
CA PRO A 10 -3.71 -11.50 -5.00
C PRO A 10 -3.16 -11.42 -6.43
N ARG A 11 -1.91 -10.97 -6.57
CA ARG A 11 -1.28 -10.71 -7.88
C ARG A 11 -0.61 -11.91 -8.54
N ILE A 12 -0.38 -13.00 -7.81
CA ILE A 12 0.46 -14.12 -8.29
C ILE A 12 -0.17 -14.92 -9.44
N GLY A 13 -1.50 -14.88 -9.54
CA GLY A 13 -2.30 -15.65 -10.49
C GLY A 13 -2.60 -17.07 -10.01
N HIS A 14 -3.74 -17.62 -10.42
CA HIS A 14 -4.25 -18.92 -9.99
C HIS A 14 -3.26 -20.09 -10.22
N LYS A 15 -2.42 -20.01 -11.27
CA LYS A 15 -1.38 -21.02 -11.59
C LYS A 15 0.03 -20.46 -11.45
N ARG A 16 0.19 -19.44 -10.60
CA ARG A 16 1.44 -18.69 -10.34
C ARG A 16 2.05 -18.13 -11.62
N GLU A 17 1.22 -17.59 -12.51
CA GLU A 17 1.64 -17.05 -13.80
C GLU A 17 2.65 -15.92 -13.66
N LEU A 18 2.47 -15.04 -12.66
CA LEU A 18 3.42 -13.96 -12.42
C LEU A 18 4.79 -14.49 -11.99
N LYS A 19 4.83 -15.51 -11.11
CA LYS A 19 6.09 -16.17 -10.72
C LYS A 19 6.86 -16.68 -11.93
N LYS A 20 6.16 -17.41 -12.81
CA LYS A 20 6.78 -17.98 -14.03
C LYS A 20 7.28 -16.88 -14.96
N ALA A 21 6.51 -15.80 -15.13
CA ALA A 21 6.93 -14.66 -15.94
C ALA A 21 8.19 -13.98 -15.37
N LEU A 22 8.23 -13.74 -14.05
CA LEU A 22 9.40 -13.17 -13.38
C LEU A 22 10.64 -14.07 -13.50
N GLU A 23 10.48 -15.38 -13.31
CA GLU A 23 11.58 -16.36 -13.46
C GLU A 23 12.14 -16.37 -14.89
N SER A 24 11.28 -16.42 -15.91
CA SER A 24 11.70 -16.32 -17.32
C SER A 24 12.35 -14.98 -17.64
N PHE A 25 11.89 -13.88 -17.04
CA PHE A 25 12.53 -12.57 -17.24
C PHE A 25 13.92 -12.53 -16.62
N TRP A 26 14.09 -13.02 -15.39
CA TRP A 26 15.38 -13.05 -14.72
C TRP A 26 16.36 -14.06 -15.36
N SER A 27 15.87 -15.13 -15.98
CA SER A 27 16.69 -16.03 -16.81
C SER A 27 16.97 -15.51 -18.22
N LYS A 28 16.45 -14.33 -18.56
CA LYS A 28 16.57 -13.65 -19.88
C LYS A 28 15.89 -14.41 -21.04
N GLU A 29 14.93 -15.27 -20.74
CA GLU A 29 14.07 -15.94 -21.74
C GLU A 29 13.04 -15.01 -22.34
N ILE A 30 12.57 -14.03 -21.57
CA ILE A 30 11.67 -12.97 -22.03
C ILE A 30 12.26 -11.59 -21.73
N ASP A 31 11.89 -10.61 -22.53
CA ASP A 31 12.29 -9.21 -22.31
C ASP A 31 11.28 -8.46 -21.41
N GLU A 32 11.60 -7.21 -21.11
CA GLU A 32 10.75 -6.34 -20.27
C GLU A 32 9.36 -6.14 -20.88
N LYS A 33 9.27 -6.01 -22.20
CA LYS A 33 8.01 -5.79 -22.90
C LYS A 33 7.08 -6.99 -22.73
N GLU A 34 7.61 -8.19 -22.87
CA GLU A 34 6.85 -9.44 -22.68
C GLU A 34 6.46 -9.63 -21.20
N LEU A 35 7.33 -9.29 -20.24
CA LEU A 35 6.97 -9.32 -18.81
C LEU A 35 5.81 -8.36 -18.51
N GLN A 36 5.89 -7.11 -18.99
CA GLN A 36 4.83 -6.12 -18.80
C GLN A 36 3.52 -6.55 -19.47
N SER A 37 3.59 -7.15 -20.66
CA SER A 37 2.42 -7.71 -21.37
C SER A 37 1.73 -8.80 -20.54
N ARG A 38 2.49 -9.76 -20.00
CA ARG A 38 1.95 -10.82 -19.14
C ARG A 38 1.34 -10.27 -17.85
N ALA A 39 1.97 -9.26 -17.25
CA ALA A 39 1.44 -8.58 -16.08
C ALA A 39 0.12 -7.86 -16.38
N ALA A 40 0.01 -7.17 -17.52
CA ALA A 40 -1.22 -6.49 -17.95
C ALA A 40 -2.38 -7.47 -18.18
N LEU A 41 -2.12 -8.59 -18.87
CA LEU A 41 -3.12 -9.65 -19.05
C LEU A 41 -3.61 -10.23 -17.71
N LEU A 42 -2.70 -10.35 -16.75
CA LEU A 42 -3.03 -10.86 -15.42
C LEU A 42 -3.89 -9.87 -14.62
N ARG A 43 -3.55 -8.56 -14.67
CA ARG A 43 -4.37 -7.49 -14.09
C ARG A 43 -5.77 -7.47 -14.68
N GLU A 44 -5.89 -7.46 -16.01
CA GLU A 44 -7.19 -7.49 -16.70
C GLU A 44 -8.04 -8.67 -16.23
N ARG A 45 -7.46 -9.88 -16.19
CA ARG A 45 -8.17 -11.07 -15.73
C ARG A 45 -8.66 -10.91 -14.29
N HIS A 46 -7.82 -10.41 -13.39
CA HIS A 46 -8.19 -10.21 -11.99
C HIS A 46 -9.31 -9.18 -11.83
N TRP A 47 -9.26 -8.06 -12.56
CA TRP A 47 -10.33 -7.06 -12.51
C TRP A 47 -11.65 -7.60 -13.07
N ARG A 48 -11.60 -8.37 -14.16
CA ARG A 48 -12.80 -9.00 -14.75
C ARG A 48 -13.45 -10.02 -13.81
N ILE A 49 -12.65 -10.82 -13.10
CA ILE A 49 -13.16 -11.76 -12.09
C ILE A 49 -13.90 -11.00 -10.99
N GLN A 50 -13.28 -9.95 -10.45
CA GLN A 50 -13.89 -9.12 -9.40
C GLN A 50 -15.20 -8.47 -9.87
N GLN A 51 -15.21 -7.88 -11.07
CA GLN A 51 -16.42 -7.31 -11.67
C GLN A 51 -17.53 -8.37 -11.81
N THR A 52 -17.19 -9.56 -12.31
CA THR A 52 -18.16 -10.66 -12.50
C THR A 52 -18.76 -11.13 -11.17
N CYS A 53 -18.00 -11.01 -10.08
CA CYS A 53 -18.46 -11.32 -8.72
C CYS A 53 -19.19 -10.16 -8.04
N GLY A 54 -19.51 -9.07 -8.75
CA GLY A 54 -20.31 -7.96 -8.23
C GLY A 54 -19.53 -6.92 -7.44
N VAL A 55 -18.19 -6.85 -7.59
CA VAL A 55 -17.40 -5.73 -7.07
C VAL A 55 -17.70 -4.47 -7.89
N ASP A 56 -18.20 -3.42 -7.23
CA ASP A 56 -18.57 -2.15 -7.86
C ASP A 56 -17.37 -1.29 -8.24
N ILE A 57 -16.29 -1.38 -7.44
CA ILE A 57 -15.06 -0.60 -7.60
C ILE A 57 -13.84 -1.52 -7.40
N VAL A 58 -13.03 -1.68 -8.45
CA VAL A 58 -11.87 -2.57 -8.44
C VAL A 58 -10.61 -1.86 -7.94
N PRO A 59 -9.79 -2.52 -7.10
CA PRO A 59 -8.52 -1.98 -6.68
C PRO A 59 -7.56 -1.92 -7.89
N VAL A 60 -6.76 -0.86 -7.94
CA VAL A 60 -5.60 -0.75 -8.83
C VAL A 60 -4.41 -0.26 -8.01
N GLY A 61 -3.18 -0.60 -8.40
CA GLY A 61 -1.98 -0.34 -7.58
C GLY A 61 -1.63 -1.47 -6.59
N ASP A 62 -2.56 -2.39 -6.34
CA ASP A 62 -2.40 -3.61 -5.54
C ASP A 62 -1.54 -4.67 -6.26
N PHE A 63 -1.58 -4.69 -7.60
CA PHE A 63 -0.65 -5.46 -8.40
C PHE A 63 0.78 -4.93 -8.23
N SER A 64 1.77 -5.81 -8.23
CA SER A 64 3.20 -5.46 -8.16
C SER A 64 4.03 -6.53 -8.85
N LEU A 65 5.17 -6.15 -9.41
CA LEU A 65 6.15 -7.12 -9.91
C LEU A 65 7.00 -7.71 -8.79
N TYR A 66 7.00 -7.11 -7.59
CA TYR A 66 7.77 -7.64 -6.47
C TYR A 66 7.14 -7.35 -5.12
N ASP A 67 7.02 -6.07 -4.75
CA ASP A 67 6.47 -5.61 -3.48
C ASP A 67 5.86 -4.20 -3.59
N HIS A 68 4.75 -3.98 -2.89
CA HIS A 68 4.02 -2.71 -2.87
C HIS A 68 4.73 -1.57 -2.13
N MET A 69 5.51 -1.85 -1.08
CA MET A 69 6.33 -0.82 -0.41
C MET A 69 7.51 -0.39 -1.28
N LEU A 70 8.08 -1.33 -2.04
CA LEU A 70 9.04 -1.02 -3.10
C LEU A 70 8.40 -0.17 -4.20
N ASP A 71 7.20 -0.53 -4.67
CA ASP A 71 6.47 0.27 -5.67
C ASP A 71 6.23 1.70 -5.19
N MET A 72 5.90 1.89 -3.91
CA MET A 72 5.77 3.21 -3.30
C MET A 72 7.09 3.97 -3.27
N SER A 73 8.19 3.31 -2.89
CA SER A 73 9.52 3.93 -2.91
C SER A 73 9.93 4.38 -4.31
N VAL A 74 9.62 3.56 -5.33
CA VAL A 74 9.83 3.93 -6.72
C VAL A 74 8.90 5.05 -7.19
N THR A 75 7.64 5.03 -6.78
CA THR A 75 6.68 6.10 -7.10
C THR A 75 7.13 7.44 -6.54
N LEU A 76 7.64 7.45 -5.31
CA LEU A 76 8.05 8.65 -4.57
C LEU A 76 9.50 9.06 -4.81
N GLY A 77 10.23 8.32 -5.66
CA GLY A 77 11.63 8.60 -6.00
C GLY A 77 12.59 8.38 -4.83
N ALA A 78 12.19 7.63 -3.80
CA ALA A 78 12.99 7.28 -2.64
C ALA A 78 13.96 6.13 -2.96
N ILE A 79 14.93 6.40 -3.84
CA ILE A 79 15.90 5.42 -4.33
C ILE A 79 17.22 5.61 -3.58
N PRO A 80 17.76 4.55 -2.94
CA PRO A 80 19.04 4.66 -2.28
C PRO A 80 20.16 5.08 -3.24
N PRO A 81 21.06 6.02 -2.85
CA PRO A 81 22.09 6.56 -3.74
C PRO A 81 22.98 5.49 -4.39
N ARG A 82 23.19 4.36 -3.71
CA ARG A 82 24.00 3.24 -4.21
C ARG A 82 23.50 2.64 -5.53
N TYR A 83 22.23 2.81 -5.88
CA TYR A 83 21.69 2.34 -7.16
C TYR A 83 21.91 3.33 -8.31
N GLY A 84 22.52 4.50 -8.05
CA GLY A 84 22.96 5.44 -9.10
C GLY A 84 21.82 6.09 -9.88
N PHE A 85 20.61 6.15 -9.32
CA PHE A 85 19.45 6.71 -10.00
C PHE A 85 19.55 8.24 -10.12
N SER A 86 19.59 8.74 -11.36
CA SER A 86 19.63 10.18 -11.65
C SER A 86 18.61 10.64 -12.70
N GLY A 87 17.78 9.73 -13.22
CA GLY A 87 16.78 10.01 -14.25
C GLY A 87 15.47 10.56 -13.69
N ASP A 88 14.49 10.83 -14.56
CA ASP A 88 13.14 11.25 -14.14
C ASP A 88 12.25 10.08 -13.74
N ARG A 89 12.50 8.90 -14.31
CA ARG A 89 11.73 7.68 -14.07
C ARG A 89 12.64 6.52 -13.74
N VAL A 90 12.28 5.76 -12.71
CA VAL A 90 13.01 4.56 -12.32
C VAL A 90 12.74 3.47 -13.35
N ASP A 91 13.81 2.91 -13.92
CA ASP A 91 13.70 1.79 -14.85
C ASP A 91 13.53 0.44 -14.13
N MET A 92 13.12 -0.57 -14.89
CA MET A 92 12.90 -1.92 -14.36
C MET A 92 14.18 -2.56 -13.82
N GLY A 93 15.34 -2.20 -14.37
CA GLY A 93 16.65 -2.66 -13.90
C GLY A 93 16.92 -2.20 -12.47
N THR A 94 16.72 -0.91 -12.20
CA THR A 94 16.86 -0.29 -10.87
C THR A 94 15.83 -0.85 -9.90
N PHE A 95 14.57 -0.99 -10.33
CA PHE A 95 13.51 -1.60 -9.51
C PHE A 95 13.91 -3.01 -9.03
N PHE A 96 14.37 -3.88 -9.93
CA PHE A 96 14.81 -5.22 -9.51
C PHE A 96 16.14 -5.23 -8.78
N ALA A 97 17.05 -4.29 -9.04
CA ALA A 97 18.28 -4.16 -8.25
C ALA A 97 17.98 -3.83 -6.78
N MET A 98 17.00 -2.96 -6.52
CA MET A 98 16.50 -2.70 -5.17
C MET A 98 15.86 -3.95 -4.54
N ALA A 99 15.04 -4.67 -5.31
CA ALA A 99 14.28 -5.82 -4.82
C ALA A 99 15.14 -7.05 -4.47
N ARG A 100 16.14 -7.35 -5.30
CA ARG A 100 16.88 -8.63 -5.26
C ARG A 100 18.38 -8.51 -5.51
N GLY A 101 18.90 -7.28 -5.53
CA GLY A 101 20.31 -7.00 -5.76
C GLY A 101 20.72 -7.10 -7.23
N SER A 102 21.95 -6.68 -7.49
CA SER A 102 22.63 -6.79 -8.78
C SER A 102 24.02 -7.41 -8.59
N ALA A 103 24.81 -7.46 -9.67
CA ALA A 103 26.20 -7.89 -9.58
C ALA A 103 27.09 -6.91 -8.77
N THR A 104 26.65 -5.66 -8.62
CA THR A 104 27.45 -4.57 -8.02
C THR A 104 26.83 -3.98 -6.76
N GLN A 105 25.55 -4.23 -6.50
CA GLN A 105 24.83 -3.61 -5.38
C GLN A 105 23.98 -4.65 -4.64
N PRO A 106 24.02 -4.68 -3.29
CA PRO A 106 23.15 -5.56 -2.52
C PRO A 106 21.68 -5.17 -2.67
N ALA A 107 20.77 -6.10 -2.39
CA ALA A 107 19.34 -5.81 -2.28
C ALA A 107 19.05 -4.90 -1.08
N MET A 108 17.91 -4.22 -1.10
CA MET A 108 17.35 -3.57 0.09
C MET A 108 16.91 -4.62 1.12
N GLU A 109 16.81 -4.19 2.38
CA GLU A 109 16.33 -5.05 3.46
C GLU A 109 14.89 -5.49 3.20
N MET A 110 14.60 -6.76 3.52
CA MET A 110 13.25 -7.31 3.49
C MET A 110 12.85 -7.76 4.91
N THR A 111 11.65 -7.40 5.34
CA THR A 111 11.12 -7.80 6.67
C THR A 111 9.63 -8.13 6.59
N LYS A 112 9.08 -8.71 7.67
CA LYS A 112 7.67 -9.11 7.73
C LYS A 112 6.74 -7.90 7.68
N TRP A 113 5.69 -8.01 6.88
CA TRP A 113 4.57 -7.07 6.87
C TRP A 113 3.64 -7.39 8.04
N PHE A 114 3.81 -6.65 9.13
CA PHE A 114 3.07 -6.84 10.39
C PHE A 114 3.15 -8.31 10.86
N ASP A 115 2.05 -8.88 11.33
CA ASP A 115 1.97 -10.25 11.82
C ASP A 115 1.67 -11.29 10.72
N THR A 116 1.85 -10.91 9.45
CA THR A 116 1.60 -11.79 8.31
C THR A 116 2.85 -12.60 7.91
N ASN A 117 2.68 -13.55 6.99
CA ASN A 117 3.79 -14.23 6.32
C ASN A 117 4.29 -13.50 5.07
N TYR A 118 3.66 -12.38 4.70
CA TYR A 118 4.14 -11.53 3.63
C TYR A 118 5.35 -10.73 4.10
N HIS A 119 6.30 -10.49 3.20
CA HIS A 119 7.47 -9.68 3.47
C HIS A 119 7.53 -8.52 2.49
N TYR A 120 7.90 -7.34 2.97
CA TYR A 120 8.02 -6.12 2.18
C TYR A 120 9.47 -5.64 2.13
N ILE A 121 9.80 -4.83 1.12
CA ILE A 121 11.09 -4.16 1.01
C ILE A 121 11.05 -2.88 1.84
N VAL A 122 11.92 -2.79 2.83
CA VAL A 122 11.97 -1.69 3.80
C VAL A 122 12.45 -0.41 3.12
N PRO A 123 11.65 0.67 3.07
CA PRO A 123 12.12 1.96 2.55
C PRO A 123 13.35 2.45 3.31
N GLU A 124 14.30 3.04 2.60
CA GLU A 124 15.53 3.57 3.18
C GLU A 124 15.56 5.09 3.03
N PHE A 125 15.76 5.79 4.14
CA PHE A 125 15.71 7.24 4.18
C PHE A 125 17.01 7.81 4.74
N HIS A 126 17.39 9.00 4.28
CA HIS A 126 18.48 9.78 4.85
C HIS A 126 17.98 11.17 5.25
N GLU A 127 18.74 11.84 6.12
CA GLU A 127 18.41 13.19 6.55
C GLU A 127 18.33 14.12 5.34
N GLY A 128 17.30 14.96 5.32
CA GLY A 128 17.10 15.93 4.25
C GLY A 128 16.73 15.33 2.88
N MET A 129 16.40 14.04 2.78
CA MET A 129 15.93 13.41 1.53
C MET A 129 14.81 14.23 0.86
N ASP A 130 14.93 14.43 -0.45
CA ASP A 130 13.88 15.00 -1.28
C ASP A 130 13.13 13.89 -2.02
N PHE A 131 11.84 14.10 -2.23
CA PHE A 131 10.96 13.17 -2.93
C PHE A 131 10.52 13.77 -4.26
N ARG A 132 10.15 12.91 -5.21
CA ARG A 132 9.58 13.31 -6.50
C ARG A 132 8.82 12.16 -7.12
N LEU A 133 7.84 12.46 -7.98
CA LEU A 133 7.19 11.40 -8.75
C LEU A 133 8.18 10.82 -9.77
N ALA A 134 8.53 9.55 -9.58
CA ALA A 134 9.49 8.84 -10.42
C ALA A 134 8.92 7.56 -11.07
N SER A 135 7.60 7.38 -11.00
CA SER A 135 6.88 6.31 -11.69
C SER A 135 5.49 6.77 -12.13
N ASP A 136 5.04 6.27 -13.29
CA ASP A 136 3.67 6.46 -13.77
C ASP A 136 2.82 5.18 -13.69
N ARG A 137 3.32 4.13 -13.02
CA ARG A 137 2.68 2.81 -12.93
C ARG A 137 1.21 2.90 -12.55
N ILE A 138 0.90 3.61 -11.47
CA ILE A 138 -0.48 3.72 -10.97
C ILE A 138 -1.41 4.42 -11.98
N PHE A 139 -0.92 5.43 -12.69
CA PHE A 139 -1.69 6.11 -13.73
C PHE A 139 -1.93 5.18 -14.93
N ASN A 140 -0.96 4.34 -15.27
CA ASN A 140 -1.09 3.35 -16.33
C ASN A 140 -2.16 2.31 -15.97
N GLU A 141 -2.13 1.77 -14.76
CA GLU A 141 -3.12 0.80 -14.28
C GLU A 141 -4.54 1.41 -14.20
N VAL A 142 -4.67 2.67 -13.77
CA VAL A 142 -5.94 3.41 -13.83
C VAL A 142 -6.44 3.50 -15.27
N ARG A 143 -5.57 3.87 -16.22
CA ARG A 143 -5.96 3.96 -17.64
C ARG A 143 -6.37 2.60 -18.21
N GLU A 144 -5.66 1.53 -17.86
CA GLU A 144 -6.00 0.16 -18.27
C GLU A 144 -7.38 -0.26 -17.76
N ALA A 145 -7.64 -0.13 -16.46
CA ALA A 145 -8.93 -0.49 -15.86
C ALA A 145 -10.09 0.34 -16.46
N ARG A 146 -9.88 1.65 -16.66
CA ARG A 146 -10.87 2.53 -17.28
C ARG A 146 -11.16 2.19 -18.74
N ALA A 147 -10.14 1.78 -19.50
CA ALA A 147 -10.32 1.32 -20.89
C ALA A 147 -11.21 0.07 -20.97
N LEU A 148 -11.29 -0.71 -19.90
CA LEU A 148 -12.19 -1.87 -19.77
C LEU A 148 -13.61 -1.50 -19.30
N GLY A 149 -13.88 -0.21 -19.06
CA GLY A 149 -15.14 0.29 -18.53
C GLY A 149 -15.31 0.10 -17.01
N LEU A 150 -14.21 -0.06 -16.27
CA LEU A 150 -14.22 -0.34 -14.84
C LEU A 150 -14.00 0.92 -14.01
N ASN A 151 -14.64 0.96 -12.84
CA ASN A 151 -14.37 1.97 -11.82
C ASN A 151 -13.12 1.57 -11.02
N ALA A 152 -12.01 2.25 -11.29
CA ALA A 152 -10.74 2.02 -10.61
C ALA A 152 -10.66 2.79 -9.29
N LYS A 153 -10.24 2.11 -8.21
CA LYS A 153 -9.85 2.70 -6.93
C LYS A 153 -8.36 2.43 -6.68
N PRO A 154 -7.49 3.43 -6.90
CA PRO A 154 -6.08 3.34 -6.53
C PRO A 154 -5.90 2.99 -5.06
N VAL A 155 -5.02 2.04 -4.77
CA VAL A 155 -4.61 1.62 -3.44
C VAL A 155 -3.15 1.95 -3.28
N LEU A 156 -2.83 2.79 -2.29
CA LEU A 156 -1.48 3.26 -2.01
C LEU A 156 -1.22 3.19 -0.50
N VAL A 157 0.04 2.98 -0.11
CA VAL A 157 0.42 3.10 1.30
C VAL A 157 0.39 4.58 1.70
N GLY A 158 -0.28 4.87 2.81
CA GLY A 158 -0.38 6.20 3.37
C GLY A 158 0.97 6.74 3.86
N PRO A 159 1.15 8.07 3.86
CA PRO A 159 2.46 8.68 4.15
C PRO A 159 2.96 8.39 5.56
N ILE A 160 2.07 8.21 6.53
CA ILE A 160 2.47 7.94 7.93
C ILE A 160 3.02 6.53 8.04
N THR A 161 2.31 5.53 7.52
CA THR A 161 2.77 4.14 7.47
C THR A 161 4.04 4.00 6.65
N TYR A 162 4.13 4.68 5.49
CA TYR A 162 5.30 4.61 4.63
C TYR A 162 6.58 5.08 5.34
N LEU A 163 6.53 6.21 6.04
CA LEU A 163 7.68 6.71 6.82
C LEU A 163 7.94 5.86 8.06
N TRP A 164 6.89 5.42 8.75
CA TRP A 164 7.00 4.63 9.98
C TRP A 164 7.72 3.31 9.75
N LEU A 165 7.37 2.61 8.66
CA LEU A 165 7.90 1.30 8.29
C LEU A 165 9.22 1.34 7.52
N GLY A 166 9.77 2.52 7.24
CA GLY A 166 11.12 2.64 6.70
C GLY A 166 12.20 2.67 7.78
N LYS A 167 13.46 2.71 7.32
CA LYS A 167 14.64 2.82 8.17
C LYS A 167 15.55 3.95 7.71
N GLU A 168 16.15 4.61 8.69
CA GLU A 168 17.21 5.57 8.49
C GLU A 168 18.47 4.87 8.00
N LYS A 169 19.18 5.53 7.09
CA LYS A 169 20.48 5.12 6.58
C LYS A 169 21.37 6.35 6.50
N ASP A 170 22.64 6.15 6.85
CA ASP A 170 23.67 7.15 6.63
C ASP A 170 24.18 7.05 5.18
N PRO A 171 24.04 8.11 4.35
CA PRO A 171 24.58 8.13 2.99
C PRO A 171 26.07 7.79 2.93
N ALA A 172 26.86 8.20 3.94
CA ALA A 172 28.30 7.95 3.99
C ALA A 172 28.61 6.46 4.22
N ALA A 173 27.87 5.80 5.13
CA ALA A 173 28.03 4.36 5.38
C ALA A 173 27.64 3.50 4.16
N GLN A 174 26.69 3.96 3.34
CA GLN A 174 26.27 3.26 2.12
C GLN A 174 27.30 3.34 0.98
N ALA A 175 28.15 4.37 0.96
CA ALA A 175 29.22 4.51 -0.03
C ALA A 175 30.47 3.69 0.31
N HIS A 176 30.63 3.27 1.57
CA HIS A 176 31.86 2.65 2.10
C HIS A 176 31.74 1.15 2.42
N HIS A 177 30.60 0.50 2.18
CA HIS A 177 30.45 -0.95 2.35
C HIS A 177 31.12 -1.74 1.20
N GLU A 178 32.36 -1.38 0.87
CA GLU A 178 33.24 -2.12 -0.04
C GLU A 178 34.18 -3.07 0.69
N ILE A 179 34.36 -3.00 2.02
CA ILE A 179 35.29 -3.89 2.73
C ILE A 179 34.82 -4.11 4.19
N GLN A 180 34.05 -5.16 4.46
CA GLN A 180 34.18 -6.04 5.65
C GLN A 180 33.01 -7.01 5.79
N HIS A 181 33.32 -8.31 5.73
CA HIS A 181 32.45 -9.40 6.13
C HIS A 181 32.56 -9.68 7.64
N HIS A 182 31.44 -10.16 8.19
CA HIS A 182 31.26 -10.83 9.48
C HIS A 182 31.36 -9.98 10.74
N HIS A 183 30.21 -9.57 11.25
CA HIS A 183 29.93 -9.75 12.67
C HIS A 183 28.54 -10.35 12.89
N ASP A 184 28.53 -11.30 13.82
CA ASP A 184 27.45 -12.20 14.23
C ASP A 184 26.61 -11.47 15.28
N ASP A 185 25.35 -11.15 14.98
CA ASP A 185 24.41 -10.55 15.95
C ASP A 185 23.23 -11.50 16.20
N SER A 186 23.46 -12.40 17.15
CA SER A 186 22.45 -13.17 17.86
C SER A 186 22.04 -12.42 19.13
N ALA A 187 20.83 -11.86 19.17
CA ALA A 187 19.94 -11.90 20.34
C ALA A 187 18.60 -11.16 20.08
N CYS A 188 17.50 -11.91 20.23
CA CYS A 188 16.21 -11.58 20.87
C CYS A 188 15.66 -10.13 20.85
N HIS A 189 14.40 -9.92 20.42
CA HIS A 189 13.23 -9.46 21.23
C HIS A 189 12.09 -8.85 20.37
N GLY A 190 10.84 -9.25 20.65
CA GLY A 190 9.64 -8.39 20.75
C GLY A 190 8.96 -7.84 19.48
N HIS A 191 7.65 -8.05 19.37
CA HIS A 191 6.77 -7.33 18.43
C HIS A 191 6.58 -5.88 18.89
N GLY A 192 7.55 -5.03 18.59
CA GLY A 192 7.55 -3.58 18.79
C GLY A 192 8.34 -2.93 17.66
N ALA A 193 8.15 -1.62 17.44
CA ALA A 193 8.72 -0.83 16.34
C ALA A 193 10.19 -1.20 16.00
N PRO A 194 10.61 -1.12 14.71
CA PRO A 194 12.00 -1.37 14.36
C PRO A 194 12.91 -0.47 15.19
N VAL A 195 13.78 -1.08 15.98
CA VAL A 195 14.78 -0.38 16.81
C VAL A 195 15.63 0.47 15.86
N SER A 196 15.62 1.78 16.08
CA SER A 196 16.33 2.75 15.25
C SER A 196 17.83 2.70 15.57
N ASP A 197 18.62 2.15 14.66
CA ASP A 197 20.08 2.43 14.60
C ASP A 197 20.36 3.80 13.94
N GLY A 198 19.34 4.68 13.87
CA GLY A 198 19.24 5.80 12.93
C GLY A 198 19.70 7.17 13.44
N CYS A 199 20.40 7.90 12.56
CA CYS A 199 21.02 9.21 12.80
C CYS A 199 20.02 10.41 12.82
N PHE A 200 18.72 10.22 12.56
CA PHE A 200 17.71 11.30 12.53
C PHE A 200 16.26 10.79 12.70
N ASP A 201 15.28 11.67 12.96
CA ASP A 201 13.85 11.31 13.05
C ASP A 201 13.17 11.31 11.66
N ARG A 202 12.69 10.14 11.20
CA ARG A 202 11.99 9.99 9.90
C ARG A 202 10.76 10.87 9.76
N LEU A 203 10.08 11.21 10.85
CA LEU A 203 8.89 12.08 10.81
C LEU A 203 9.22 13.46 10.24
N THR A 204 10.46 13.92 10.38
CA THR A 204 10.94 15.20 9.81
C THR A 204 10.90 15.25 8.28
N LEU A 205 10.79 14.10 7.61
CA LEU A 205 10.64 14.01 6.15
C LEU A 205 9.20 14.23 5.67
N LEU A 206 8.21 14.13 6.57
CA LEU A 206 6.79 14.26 6.23
C LEU A 206 6.46 15.57 5.48
N PRO A 207 6.98 16.76 5.87
CA PRO A 207 6.72 18.00 5.13
C PRO A 207 7.25 18.01 3.69
N LYS A 208 8.30 17.22 3.39
CA LYS A 208 8.84 17.05 2.03
C LYS A 208 8.09 15.98 1.24
N LEU A 209 7.55 14.99 1.92
CA LEU A 209 6.79 13.88 1.35
C LEU A 209 5.38 14.30 0.90
N LEU A 210 4.67 15.07 1.73
CA LEU A 210 3.27 15.44 1.49
C LEU A 210 3.01 16.19 0.18
N PRO A 211 3.87 17.14 -0.28
CA PRO A 211 3.70 17.76 -1.58
C PRO A 211 3.70 16.77 -2.74
N VAL A 212 4.53 15.72 -2.67
CA VAL A 212 4.63 14.70 -3.72
C VAL A 212 3.42 13.76 -3.70
N TYR A 213 2.91 13.41 -2.52
CA TYR A 213 1.62 12.74 -2.41
C TYR A 213 0.50 13.62 -2.98
N ALA A 214 0.45 14.92 -2.65
CA ALA A 214 -0.58 15.82 -3.17
C ALA A 214 -0.52 15.94 -4.71
N GLU A 215 0.67 15.96 -5.31
CA GLU A 215 0.87 15.88 -6.76
C GLU A 215 0.33 14.57 -7.33
N LEU A 216 0.66 13.42 -6.71
CA LEU A 216 0.16 12.10 -7.10
C LEU A 216 -1.37 12.05 -7.08
N LEU A 217 -1.99 12.52 -5.99
CA LEU A 217 -3.44 12.53 -5.84
C LEU A 217 -4.12 13.46 -6.86
N ALA A 218 -3.54 14.64 -7.11
CA ALA A 218 -4.01 15.54 -8.17
C ALA A 218 -3.95 14.89 -9.56
N GLY A 219 -2.88 14.13 -9.85
CA GLY A 219 -2.76 13.33 -11.06
C GLY A 219 -3.86 12.26 -11.17
N LEU A 220 -4.22 11.59 -10.06
CA LEU A 220 -5.26 10.58 -10.04
C LEU A 220 -6.65 11.20 -10.29
N THR A 221 -6.94 12.35 -9.68
CA THR A 221 -8.16 13.12 -9.98
C THR A 221 -8.19 13.54 -11.45
N ALA A 222 -7.08 14.02 -12.01
CA ALA A 222 -6.99 14.37 -13.43
C ALA A 222 -7.20 13.15 -14.35
N ALA A 223 -6.83 11.95 -13.91
CA ALA A 223 -7.11 10.68 -14.59
C ALA A 223 -8.57 10.19 -14.44
N GLY A 224 -9.43 10.96 -13.76
CA GLY A 224 -10.85 10.66 -13.59
C GLY A 224 -11.14 9.66 -12.46
N VAL A 225 -10.21 9.49 -11.51
CA VAL A 225 -10.43 8.68 -10.30
C VAL A 225 -11.38 9.41 -9.36
N GLU A 226 -12.46 8.73 -8.95
CA GLU A 226 -13.40 9.28 -7.96
C GLU A 226 -13.01 8.91 -6.53
N TRP A 227 -12.68 7.63 -6.29
CA TRP A 227 -12.31 7.09 -4.98
C TRP A 227 -10.90 6.56 -5.00
N MET A 228 -10.20 6.71 -3.88
CA MET A 228 -8.87 6.16 -3.68
C MET A 228 -8.72 5.64 -2.24
N GLN A 229 -7.81 4.72 -2.01
CA GLN A 229 -7.53 4.12 -0.70
C GLN A 229 -6.09 4.43 -0.25
N LEU A 230 -5.95 5.05 0.92
CA LEU A 230 -4.68 5.22 1.60
C LEU A 230 -4.62 4.25 2.77
N ASP A 231 -3.71 3.30 2.68
CA ASP A 231 -3.49 2.28 3.70
C ASP A 231 -2.65 2.87 4.83
N GLU A 232 -3.25 2.99 6.02
CA GLU A 232 -2.57 3.40 7.25
C GLU A 232 -2.60 2.32 8.34
N PRO A 233 -2.15 1.08 8.08
CA PRO A 233 -2.13 0.03 9.11
C PRO A 233 -1.18 0.32 10.28
N ALA A 234 -0.23 1.26 10.15
CA ALA A 234 0.60 1.67 11.28
C ALA A 234 -0.23 2.27 12.44
N LEU A 235 -1.44 2.77 12.16
CA LEU A 235 -2.40 3.22 13.18
C LEU A 235 -2.88 2.13 14.13
N ALA A 236 -2.73 0.86 13.74
CA ALA A 236 -3.07 -0.29 14.58
C ALA A 236 -1.91 -0.68 15.53
N LEU A 237 -0.79 0.06 15.49
CA LEU A 237 0.36 -0.11 16.37
C LEU A 237 0.39 0.98 17.45
N ASP A 238 1.23 0.76 18.47
CA ASP A 238 1.52 1.76 19.49
C ASP A 238 2.45 2.86 18.93
N LEU A 239 1.88 3.82 18.22
CA LEU A 239 2.62 4.96 17.67
C LEU A 239 2.93 6.01 18.76
N PRO A 240 4.13 6.61 18.75
CA PRO A 240 4.44 7.76 19.61
C PRO A 240 3.49 8.94 19.36
N GLY A 241 3.25 9.75 20.38
CA GLY A 241 2.26 10.84 20.32
C GLY A 241 2.51 11.87 19.22
N ASN A 242 3.76 12.16 18.87
CA ASN A 242 4.11 13.05 17.75
C ASN A 242 3.72 12.46 16.39
N TRP A 243 3.84 11.14 16.21
CA TRP A 243 3.39 10.44 15.00
C TRP A 243 1.87 10.47 14.88
N VAL A 244 1.14 10.20 15.98
CA VAL A 244 -0.32 10.29 16.01
C VAL A 244 -0.79 11.73 15.72
N ALA A 245 -0.14 12.72 16.29
CA ALA A 245 -0.46 14.14 16.07
C ALA A 245 -0.22 14.59 14.62
N ALA A 246 0.76 13.99 13.94
CA ALA A 246 1.08 14.33 12.55
C ALA A 246 0.00 13.91 11.54
N ILE A 247 -0.87 12.96 11.91
CA ILE A 247 -1.91 12.42 11.04
C ILE A 247 -2.92 13.49 10.64
N ASP A 248 -3.39 14.30 11.58
CA ASP A 248 -4.32 15.39 11.27
C ASP A 248 -3.71 16.35 10.25
N GLY A 249 -2.49 16.86 10.51
CA GLY A 249 -1.79 17.76 9.59
C GLY A 249 -1.54 17.16 8.21
N ALA A 250 -1.20 15.87 8.15
CA ALA A 250 -0.99 15.13 6.90
C ALA A 250 -2.27 15.08 6.06
N TYR A 251 -3.37 14.58 6.64
CA TYR A 251 -4.62 14.41 5.90
C TYR A 251 -5.32 15.75 5.63
N GLN A 252 -5.15 16.78 6.48
CA GLN A 252 -5.54 18.14 6.14
C GLN A 252 -4.80 18.66 4.91
N THR A 253 -3.50 18.38 4.79
CA THR A 253 -2.71 18.78 3.62
C THR A 253 -3.18 18.04 2.36
N LEU A 254 -3.36 16.72 2.44
CA LEU A 254 -3.80 15.91 1.30
C LEU A 254 -5.21 16.26 0.83
N SER A 255 -6.15 16.46 1.75
CA SER A 255 -7.55 16.78 1.43
C SER A 255 -7.77 18.22 0.98
N ARG A 256 -6.87 19.16 1.31
CA ARG A 256 -6.90 20.54 0.75
C ARG A 256 -6.53 20.57 -0.73
N GLY A 257 -5.77 19.57 -1.19
CA GLY A 257 -5.40 19.42 -2.59
C GLY A 257 -6.57 18.96 -3.47
N LYS A 258 -6.29 18.76 -4.76
CA LYS A 258 -7.25 18.13 -5.69
C LYS A 258 -7.18 16.61 -5.57
N ALA A 259 -7.49 16.06 -4.40
CA ALA A 259 -7.48 14.61 -4.18
C ALA A 259 -8.82 13.97 -4.59
N PRO A 260 -8.84 12.69 -5.02
CA PRO A 260 -10.07 11.89 -5.06
C PRO A 260 -10.65 11.74 -3.64
N LYS A 261 -11.87 11.20 -3.55
CA LYS A 261 -12.45 10.81 -2.25
C LYS A 261 -11.53 9.78 -1.58
N ILE A 262 -10.92 10.18 -0.47
CA ILE A 262 -9.98 9.34 0.28
C ILE A 262 -10.75 8.41 1.20
N LEU A 263 -10.55 7.10 1.03
CA LEU A 263 -10.84 6.07 2.01
C LEU A 263 -9.54 5.79 2.79
N LEU A 264 -9.48 6.17 4.06
CA LEU A 264 -8.37 5.80 4.94
C LEU A 264 -8.62 4.38 5.45
N ALA A 265 -7.74 3.45 5.10
CA ALA A 265 -7.91 2.04 5.46
C ALA A 265 -6.96 1.61 6.57
N THR A 266 -7.53 0.97 7.58
CA THR A 266 -6.80 0.36 8.72
C THR A 266 -7.13 -1.11 8.79
N TYR A 267 -6.17 -1.94 9.18
CA TYR A 267 -6.33 -3.38 9.28
C TYR A 267 -5.27 -4.00 10.22
N PHE A 268 -5.43 -5.30 10.51
CA PHE A 268 -4.60 -6.13 11.38
C PHE A 268 -4.85 -6.02 12.89
N GLU A 269 -5.26 -4.86 13.41
CA GLU A 269 -5.69 -4.72 14.81
C GLU A 269 -6.66 -3.54 14.99
N SER A 270 -7.20 -3.35 16.19
CA SER A 270 -8.15 -2.29 16.53
C SER A 270 -7.50 -0.90 16.47
N VAL A 271 -8.22 0.05 15.85
CA VAL A 271 -7.89 1.48 15.91
C VAL A 271 -8.90 2.26 16.77
N ALA A 272 -9.63 1.58 17.67
CA ALA A 272 -10.65 2.19 18.51
C ALA A 272 -10.12 3.35 19.37
N ALA A 273 -8.86 3.27 19.83
CA ALA A 273 -8.20 4.34 20.58
C ALA A 273 -8.07 5.64 19.78
N HIS A 274 -8.05 5.56 18.45
CA HIS A 274 -7.94 6.71 17.54
C HIS A 274 -9.28 7.13 16.94
N ALA A 275 -10.42 6.56 17.37
CA ALA A 275 -11.72 6.82 16.76
C ALA A 275 -12.10 8.31 16.72
N GLY A 276 -11.78 9.08 17.77
CA GLY A 276 -12.04 10.53 17.82
C GLY A 276 -11.25 11.29 16.74
N LEU A 277 -9.95 10.99 16.61
CA LEU A 277 -9.07 11.55 15.59
C LEU A 277 -9.55 11.18 14.19
N LEU A 278 -9.76 9.89 13.93
CA LEU A 278 -10.09 9.38 12.60
C LEU A 278 -11.42 9.94 12.09
N LYS A 279 -12.45 10.01 12.95
CA LYS A 279 -13.74 10.63 12.61
C LYS A 279 -13.61 12.12 12.23
N ALA A 280 -12.64 12.84 12.81
CA ALA A 280 -12.43 14.26 12.54
C ALA A 280 -11.63 14.53 11.26
N LEU A 281 -10.90 13.55 10.74
CA LEU A 281 -10.07 13.74 9.54
C LEU A 281 -10.92 14.14 8.32
N PRO A 282 -10.40 14.99 7.42
CA PRO A 282 -11.10 15.42 6.21
C PRO A 282 -11.06 14.36 5.09
N VAL A 283 -11.24 13.08 5.43
CA VAL A 283 -11.34 11.95 4.49
C VAL A 283 -12.81 11.66 4.16
N ALA A 284 -13.07 11.05 3.00
CA ALA A 284 -14.43 10.70 2.58
C ALA A 284 -14.94 9.42 3.24
N GLY A 285 -14.05 8.58 3.76
CA GLY A 285 -14.44 7.41 4.54
C GLY A 285 -13.30 6.76 5.29
N ILE A 286 -13.67 5.84 6.18
CA ILE A 286 -12.75 5.04 6.99
C ILE A 286 -13.07 3.55 6.77
N HIS A 287 -12.05 2.73 6.56
CA HIS A 287 -12.19 1.27 6.58
C HIS A 287 -11.68 0.69 7.90
N LEU A 288 -12.49 -0.19 8.49
CA LEU A 288 -12.19 -0.92 9.72
C LEU A 288 -12.12 -2.42 9.46
N ASP A 289 -11.09 -3.06 9.98
CA ASP A 289 -10.99 -4.52 10.04
C ASP A 289 -11.86 -5.07 11.18
N LEU A 290 -13.07 -5.50 10.82
CA LEU A 290 -14.00 -6.13 11.75
C LEU A 290 -13.84 -7.64 11.82
N ARG A 291 -12.93 -8.23 11.05
CA ARG A 291 -12.57 -9.65 11.18
C ARG A 291 -11.70 -9.85 12.40
N ARG A 292 -10.67 -9.03 12.56
CA ARG A 292 -9.72 -9.15 13.67
C ARG A 292 -10.17 -8.40 14.91
N ALA A 293 -10.81 -7.24 14.75
CA ALA A 293 -11.26 -6.43 15.87
C ALA A 293 -12.73 -5.96 15.72
N PRO A 294 -13.73 -6.87 15.66
CA PRO A 294 -15.14 -6.51 15.50
C PRO A 294 -15.66 -5.52 16.57
N GLN A 295 -15.13 -5.60 17.79
CA GLN A 295 -15.48 -4.74 18.92
C GLN A 295 -15.23 -3.25 18.66
N GLN A 296 -14.31 -2.91 17.74
CA GLN A 296 -13.96 -1.53 17.45
C GLN A 296 -15.12 -0.76 16.82
N LEU A 297 -16.06 -1.46 16.17
CA LEU A 297 -17.22 -0.85 15.51
C LEU A 297 -17.98 0.09 16.44
N ASN A 298 -18.14 -0.27 17.71
CA ASN A 298 -18.88 0.53 18.69
C ASN A 298 -18.25 1.93 18.90
N ALA A 299 -16.92 2.04 18.88
CA ALA A 299 -16.23 3.32 19.04
C ALA A 299 -16.45 4.28 17.86
N PHE A 300 -16.73 3.71 16.67
CA PHE A 300 -16.97 4.48 15.45
C PHE A 300 -18.45 4.80 15.23
N LEU A 301 -19.38 3.89 15.55
CA LEU A 301 -20.82 4.10 15.36
C LEU A 301 -21.33 5.33 16.10
N GLN A 302 -20.86 5.56 17.34
CA GLN A 302 -21.29 6.72 18.11
C GLN A 302 -20.71 8.02 17.51
N GLY A 303 -21.60 8.87 16.98
CA GLY A 303 -21.22 10.16 16.42
C GLY A 303 -20.38 10.02 15.14
N TYR A 304 -20.57 8.96 14.36
CA TYR A 304 -19.96 8.87 13.04
C TYR A 304 -20.48 10.01 12.14
N PRO A 305 -19.62 10.73 11.42
CA PRO A 305 -20.06 11.83 10.57
C PRO A 305 -20.96 11.34 9.43
N ALA A 306 -22.12 11.97 9.26
CA ALA A 306 -23.13 11.58 8.26
C ALA A 306 -22.67 11.80 6.80
N ASP A 307 -21.63 12.59 6.60
CA ASP A 307 -21.00 12.88 5.30
C ASP A 307 -19.87 11.91 4.95
N LYS A 308 -19.56 10.94 5.83
CA LYS A 308 -18.50 9.96 5.61
C LYS A 308 -19.05 8.57 5.39
N VAL A 309 -18.35 7.81 4.54
CA VAL A 309 -18.58 6.38 4.35
C VAL A 309 -17.85 5.60 5.45
N LEU A 310 -18.54 4.64 6.06
CA LEU A 310 -17.90 3.60 6.89
C LEU A 310 -17.80 2.32 6.06
N SER A 311 -16.57 1.89 5.78
CA SER A 311 -16.29 0.62 5.13
C SER A 311 -15.97 -0.44 6.19
N VAL A 312 -16.64 -1.60 6.10
CA VAL A 312 -16.57 -2.66 7.11
C VAL A 312 -15.92 -3.93 6.55
N GLY A 313 -14.70 -4.22 6.99
CA GLY A 313 -13.97 -5.43 6.62
C GLY A 313 -14.51 -6.64 7.37
N VAL A 314 -15.51 -7.31 6.81
CA VAL A 314 -16.17 -8.50 7.40
C VAL A 314 -15.86 -9.81 6.68
N VAL A 315 -15.13 -9.76 5.55
CA VAL A 315 -14.64 -10.93 4.82
C VAL A 315 -13.14 -11.09 5.08
N ASP A 316 -12.72 -12.32 5.36
CA ASP A 316 -11.32 -12.63 5.69
C ASP A 316 -10.43 -12.65 4.44
N GLY A 317 -9.34 -11.88 4.45
CA GLY A 317 -8.32 -11.87 3.38
C GLY A 317 -7.17 -12.86 3.60
N HIS A 318 -7.12 -13.56 4.75
CA HIS A 318 -5.98 -14.37 5.18
C HIS A 318 -6.25 -15.89 5.25
N VAL A 319 -7.46 -16.34 4.91
CA VAL A 319 -7.87 -17.76 5.01
C VAL A 319 -8.54 -18.22 3.71
N GLU A 320 -8.29 -19.48 3.29
CA GLU A 320 -9.12 -20.15 2.27
C GLU A 320 -10.55 -20.29 2.81
N LEU A 321 -11.52 -19.58 2.21
CA LEU A 321 -12.88 -19.47 2.74
C LEU A 321 -13.72 -20.74 2.50
N VAL A 322 -14.39 -21.19 3.57
CA VAL A 322 -15.64 -21.97 3.53
C VAL A 322 -16.78 -21.03 3.94
N ALA A 323 -17.91 -21.14 3.24
CA ALA A 323 -19.01 -20.18 3.19
C ALA A 323 -19.73 -19.83 4.50
N GLY A 324 -20.24 -18.59 4.56
CA GLY A 324 -21.54 -18.25 5.14
C GLY A 324 -21.50 -17.22 6.27
N PHE A 325 -21.96 -15.99 6.02
CA PHE A 325 -22.56 -15.14 7.07
C PHE A 325 -23.49 -14.04 6.50
N VAL A 326 -24.50 -13.65 7.30
CA VAL A 326 -25.58 -12.68 6.99
C VAL A 326 -25.49 -11.47 7.95
N GLY A 327 -25.42 -10.25 7.38
CA GLY A 327 -26.01 -8.99 7.87
C GLY A 327 -25.26 -8.12 8.91
N VAL A 328 -25.28 -6.78 8.72
CA VAL A 328 -25.94 -5.74 9.57
C VAL A 328 -26.13 -4.46 8.72
N LEU A 329 -27.38 -4.00 8.61
CA LEU A 329 -27.81 -2.68 8.12
C LEU A 329 -28.07 -1.82 9.37
N LEU A 330 -27.47 -0.65 9.47
CA LEU A 330 -27.97 0.42 10.34
C LEU A 330 -28.05 1.70 9.51
N GLU A 331 -29.19 2.37 9.66
CA GLU A 331 -29.65 3.48 8.83
C GLU A 331 -28.61 4.61 8.72
N GLY A 332 -28.31 5.02 7.47
CA GLY A 332 -27.32 6.06 7.14
C GLY A 332 -26.13 5.48 6.39
N GLU A 333 -26.28 5.29 5.08
CA GLU A 333 -25.23 4.98 4.09
C GLU A 333 -24.05 4.10 4.56
N ALA A 334 -24.36 2.91 5.10
CA ALA A 334 -23.35 1.89 5.39
C ALA A 334 -22.95 1.11 4.13
N VAL A 335 -21.64 0.93 3.94
CA VAL A 335 -21.06 -0.02 2.98
C VAL A 335 -20.96 -1.39 3.65
N VAL A 336 -21.69 -2.38 3.13
CA VAL A 336 -21.73 -3.76 3.63
C VAL A 336 -21.14 -4.68 2.56
N LEU A 337 -20.14 -5.46 2.94
CA LEU A 337 -19.64 -6.58 2.14
C LEU A 337 -20.66 -7.73 2.18
N VAL A 338 -21.20 -8.11 1.02
CA VAL A 338 -22.04 -9.30 0.84
C VAL A 338 -21.26 -10.30 0.00
N GLU A 339 -21.03 -11.48 0.58
CA GLU A 339 -20.33 -12.61 -0.04
C GLU A 339 -21.23 -13.33 -1.06
N HIS A 340 -20.76 -13.48 -2.31
CA HIS A 340 -21.25 -14.52 -3.21
C HIS A 340 -20.06 -15.32 -3.76
N ARG A 341 -20.13 -16.65 -3.58
CA ARG A 341 -19.19 -17.73 -3.93
C ARG A 341 -18.02 -17.36 -4.87
N LEU A 342 -16.82 -17.16 -4.32
CA LEU A 342 -15.56 -17.04 -5.07
C LEU A 342 -14.81 -18.38 -5.24
N ALA A 343 -15.16 -19.43 -4.49
CA ALA A 343 -14.44 -20.71 -4.51
C ALA A 343 -14.87 -21.69 -5.62
N GLU A 344 -16.05 -21.53 -6.23
CA GLU A 344 -16.59 -22.49 -7.21
C GLU A 344 -16.42 -22.07 -8.68
N LEU A 345 -15.95 -20.85 -8.96
CA LEU A 345 -15.79 -20.32 -10.33
C LEU A 345 -14.33 -20.35 -10.83
N ALA A 346 -13.41 -20.91 -10.04
CA ALA A 346 -12.02 -21.16 -10.42
C ALA A 346 -11.79 -22.57 -11.03
N ALA A 347 -12.87 -23.29 -11.38
CA ALA A 347 -12.83 -24.61 -12.01
C ALA A 347 -12.98 -24.53 -13.53
#